data_AF-A0A1D1YU70-F1
#
_entry.id   AF-A0A1D1YU70-F1
#
_cell.length_a   1.000
_cell.length_b   1.000
_cell.length_c   1.000
_cell.angle_alpha   90.00
_cell.angle_beta   90.00
_cell.angle_gamma   90.00
#
_symmetry.space_group_name_H-M   'P 1'
#
loop_
_entity.id
_entity.type
_entity.pdbx_description
1 polymer ?
#
loop_
_entity_poly.entity_id
_entity_poly.type
_entity_poly.pdbx_seq_one_letter_code
_entity_poly.pdbx_strand_id
1 'polypeptide(L)'
;MGERGNIEGERQAAAAQPQDAPTNEPHNTKDYWLAYTVLLEYLEKGGDFDRRPSRAKFRRVLELVAGQNQNNTGGLLRLLEQIGHNPTDNPTRDRARLIMNDIYERGVKDRDLARYSFPE
;
A
#
# COMPACT_ATOMS: atom_id res chain seq x y z
N MET A 1 39.42 4.92 -52.77
CA MET A 1 39.23 5.44 -51.39
C MET A 1 38.27 6.60 -51.51
N GLY A 2 37.08 6.66 -50.93
CA GLY A 2 36.21 5.79 -50.13
C GLY A 2 34.86 6.55 -50.16
N GLU A 3 33.79 5.88 -50.57
CA GLU A 3 32.65 5.55 -49.70
C GLU A 3 31.58 6.64 -49.56
N ARG A 4 30.35 6.14 -49.56
CA ARG A 4 29.07 6.83 -49.65
C ARG A 4 28.70 7.42 -48.28
N GLY A 5 27.89 8.47 -48.30
CA GLY A 5 27.05 8.84 -47.15
C GLY A 5 26.61 10.29 -47.25
N ASN A 6 25.43 10.69 -46.81
CA ASN A 6 24.22 9.95 -46.49
C ASN A 6 23.11 11.01 -46.50
N ILE A 7 21.95 10.60 -46.97
CA ILE A 7 20.66 11.28 -46.93
C ILE A 7 20.27 11.78 -45.52
N GLU A 8 19.49 12.88 -45.55
CA GLU A 8 18.42 13.27 -44.63
C GLU A 8 18.77 13.58 -43.16
N GLY A 9 18.59 14.86 -42.81
CA GLY A 9 18.60 15.35 -41.43
C GLY A 9 17.60 16.48 -41.23
N GLU A 10 16.43 16.39 -41.86
CA GLU A 10 15.33 17.32 -41.62
C GLU A 10 14.67 17.00 -40.27
N ARG A 11 15.08 17.79 -39.27
CA ARG A 11 14.24 18.35 -38.19
C ARG A 11 12.95 17.60 -37.88
N GLN A 12 13.07 16.58 -37.02
CA GLN A 12 11.99 16.20 -36.12
C GLN A 12 12.54 16.21 -34.69
N ALA A 13 12.59 17.41 -34.10
CA ALA A 13 12.52 17.52 -32.66
C ALA A 13 11.10 17.15 -32.23
N ALA A 14 10.80 15.85 -32.22
CA ALA A 14 9.69 15.33 -31.45
C ALA A 14 10.00 15.68 -30.00
N ALA A 15 9.22 16.62 -29.46
CA ALA A 15 9.27 17.02 -28.08
C ALA A 15 9.39 15.75 -27.22
N ALA A 16 10.48 15.67 -26.45
CA ALA A 16 10.58 14.70 -25.37
C ALA A 16 9.32 14.89 -24.50
N GLN A 17 8.42 13.92 -24.57
CA GLN A 17 7.27 13.84 -23.68
C GLN A 17 7.82 13.96 -22.26
N PRO A 18 7.25 14.83 -21.41
CA PRO A 18 7.62 14.83 -20.00
C PRO A 18 7.39 13.42 -19.47
N GLN A 19 8.47 12.81 -18.99
CA GLN A 19 8.44 11.52 -18.29
C GLN A 19 7.33 11.57 -17.25
N ASP A 20 6.42 10.59 -17.33
CA ASP A 20 5.40 10.25 -16.35
C ASP A 20 5.47 11.09 -15.07
N ALA A 21 4.76 12.21 -15.08
CA ALA A 21 4.18 12.71 -13.85
C ALA A 21 3.45 11.49 -13.24
N PRO A 22 3.60 11.19 -11.94
CA PRO A 22 2.86 10.11 -11.33
C PRO A 22 1.41 10.39 -11.68
N THR A 23 0.84 9.56 -12.56
CA THR A 23 -0.55 9.70 -12.91
C THR A 23 -1.24 9.52 -11.58
N ASN A 24 -1.78 10.62 -11.07
CA ASN A 24 -2.58 10.70 -9.87
C ASN A 24 -3.93 10.06 -10.23
N GLU A 25 -3.84 8.82 -10.72
CA GLU A 25 -4.93 7.99 -11.18
C GLU A 25 -5.80 7.84 -9.94
N PRO A 26 -7.08 8.24 -10.02
CA PRO A 26 -7.99 8.05 -8.91
C PRO A 26 -7.90 6.57 -8.57
N HIS A 27 -7.48 6.30 -7.34
CA HIS A 27 -7.11 5.00 -6.81
C HIS A 27 -7.91 3.89 -7.49
N ASN A 28 -7.27 2.76 -7.84
CA ASN A 28 -8.05 1.55 -8.05
C ASN A 28 -8.60 1.12 -6.67
N THR A 29 -9.67 1.82 -6.28
CA THR A 29 -10.28 1.86 -4.96
C THR A 29 -10.68 0.43 -4.57
N LYS A 30 -10.99 -0.38 -5.59
CA LYS A 30 -11.25 -1.81 -5.53
C LYS A 30 -10.11 -2.61 -4.90
N ASP A 31 -8.86 -2.40 -5.30
CA ASP A 31 -7.72 -3.19 -4.81
C ASP A 31 -7.38 -2.84 -3.37
N TYR A 32 -7.50 -1.55 -3.03
CA TYR A 32 -7.38 -1.07 -1.65
C TYR A 32 -8.46 -1.67 -0.75
N TRP A 33 -9.73 -1.66 -1.17
CA TRP A 33 -10.81 -2.25 -0.39
C TRP A 33 -10.70 -3.77 -0.25
N LEU A 34 -10.13 -4.44 -1.26
CA LEU A 34 -9.84 -5.86 -1.18
C LEU A 34 -8.73 -6.15 -0.16
N ALA A 35 -7.60 -5.44 -0.24
CA ALA A 35 -6.52 -5.51 0.75
C ALA A 35 -7.02 -5.21 2.17
N TYR A 36 -7.87 -4.19 2.31
CA TYR A 36 -8.53 -3.83 3.55
C TYR A 36 -9.43 -4.95 4.09
N THR A 37 -10.28 -5.54 3.24
CA THR A 37 -11.21 -6.59 3.67
C THR A 37 -10.46 -7.84 4.08
N VAL A 38 -9.45 -8.24 3.30
CA VAL A 38 -8.60 -9.39 3.63
C VAL A 38 -7.88 -9.13 4.95
N LEU A 39 -7.22 -7.98 5.12
CA LEU A 39 -6.54 -7.64 6.38
C LEU A 39 -7.49 -7.59 7.58
N LEU A 40 -8.72 -7.11 7.39
CA LEU A 40 -9.74 -7.04 8.42
C LEU A 40 -10.20 -8.43 8.86
N GLU A 41 -10.63 -9.28 7.92
CA GLU A 41 -11.01 -10.66 8.22
C GLU A 41 -9.88 -11.42 8.91
N TYR A 42 -8.66 -11.09 8.52
CA TYR A 42 -7.45 -11.73 8.96
C TYR A 42 -7.05 -11.37 10.40
N LEU A 43 -7.11 -10.09 10.74
CA LEU A 43 -6.92 -9.62 12.11
C LEU A 43 -8.06 -10.10 13.02
N GLU A 44 -9.30 -10.15 12.51
CA GLU A 44 -10.45 -10.65 13.28
C GLU A 44 -10.39 -12.14 13.60
N LYS A 45 -9.94 -12.97 12.65
CA LYS A 45 -9.73 -14.41 12.88
C LYS A 45 -8.48 -14.70 13.73
N GLY A 46 -7.52 -13.78 13.71
CA GLY A 46 -6.19 -14.00 14.24
C GLY A 46 -5.86 -13.30 15.54
N GLY A 47 -6.68 -12.35 16.00
CA GLY A 47 -6.44 -11.54 17.19
C GLY A 47 -7.40 -11.90 18.32
N ASP A 48 -6.83 -12.13 19.51
CA ASP A 48 -7.57 -12.16 20.77
C ASP A 48 -7.86 -10.71 21.17
N PHE A 49 -8.79 -10.06 20.45
CA PHE A 49 -9.20 -8.70 20.77
C PHE A 49 -10.45 -8.78 21.65
N ASP A 50 -10.32 -8.37 22.92
CA ASP A 50 -11.44 -8.20 23.87
C ASP A 50 -12.61 -7.39 23.27
N ARG A 51 -12.30 -6.49 22.32
CA ARG A 51 -13.29 -5.76 21.52
C ARG A 51 -12.89 -5.72 20.05
N ARG A 52 -13.89 -5.92 19.19
CA ARG A 52 -13.76 -5.78 17.74
C ARG A 52 -13.26 -4.36 17.40
N PRO A 53 -12.14 -4.20 16.67
CA PRO A 53 -11.64 -2.89 16.28
C PRO A 53 -12.61 -2.13 15.38
N SER A 54 -12.58 -0.80 15.47
CA SER A 54 -13.34 0.05 14.57
C SER A 54 -12.76 -0.05 13.15
N ARG A 55 -13.60 0.16 12.14
CA ARG A 55 -13.16 0.24 10.74
C ARG A 55 -12.06 1.30 10.53
N ALA A 56 -12.10 2.38 11.30
CA ALA A 56 -11.08 3.43 11.25
C ALA A 56 -9.70 2.90 11.70
N LYS A 57 -9.65 2.09 12.76
CA LYS A 57 -8.40 1.46 13.22
C LYS A 57 -7.83 0.49 12.20
N PHE A 58 -8.67 -0.37 11.62
CA PHE A 58 -8.24 -1.27 10.55
C PHE A 58 -7.69 -0.52 9.35
N ARG A 59 -8.34 0.58 8.97
CA ARG A 59 -7.89 1.41 7.86
C ARG A 59 -6.52 1.97 8.17
N ARG A 60 -6.33 2.53 9.37
CA ARG A 60 -5.04 3.09 9.78
C ARG A 60 -3.93 2.03 9.83
N VAL A 61 -4.25 0.83 10.31
CA VAL A 61 -3.30 -0.29 10.32
C VAL A 61 -2.89 -0.65 8.90
N LEU A 62 -3.83 -0.78 7.95
CA LEU A 62 -3.49 -1.03 6.55
C LEU A 62 -2.60 0.07 5.96
N GLU A 63 -2.89 1.34 6.23
CA GLU A 63 -2.08 2.47 5.78
C GLU A 63 -0.64 2.38 6.31
N LEU A 64 -0.47 2.02 7.59
CA LEU A 64 0.85 1.90 8.22
C LEU A 64 1.62 0.66 7.75
N VAL A 65 0.93 -0.44 7.46
CA VAL A 65 1.53 -1.67 6.91
C VAL A 65 1.92 -1.48 5.46
N ALA A 66 1.06 -0.83 4.66
CA ALA A 66 1.36 -0.51 3.27
C ALA A 66 2.44 0.58 3.16
N GLY A 67 2.49 1.52 4.10
CA GLY A 67 3.45 2.62 4.11
C GLY A 67 3.42 3.38 2.78
N GLN A 68 4.59 3.56 2.16
CA GLN A 68 4.72 4.23 0.86
C GLN A 68 4.02 3.47 -0.29
N ASN A 69 3.76 2.17 -0.11
CA ASN A 69 3.09 1.34 -1.11
C ASN A 69 1.57 1.49 -1.12
N GLN A 70 0.98 2.30 -0.21
CA GLN A 70 -0.45 2.54 -0.19
C GLN A 70 -0.99 3.10 -1.52
N ASN A 71 -0.18 3.93 -2.20
CA ASN A 71 -0.55 4.53 -3.48
C ASN A 71 -0.09 3.70 -4.68
N ASN A 72 0.47 2.51 -4.45
CA ASN A 72 0.99 1.63 -5.49
C ASN A 72 0.16 0.33 -5.54
N THR A 73 -0.60 0.15 -6.62
CA THR A 73 -1.41 -1.06 -6.86
C THR A 73 -0.59 -2.35 -6.73
N GLY A 74 0.63 -2.38 -7.30
CA GLY A 74 1.52 -3.54 -7.18
C GLY A 74 2.00 -3.79 -5.75
N GLY A 75 2.11 -2.73 -4.96
CA GLY A 75 2.45 -2.82 -3.54
C GLY A 75 1.31 -3.40 -2.70
N LEU A 76 0.06 -2.99 -2.96
CA LEU A 76 -1.14 -3.56 -2.32
C LEU A 76 -1.35 -5.03 -2.72
N LEU A 77 -1.14 -5.35 -4.00
CA LEU A 77 -1.19 -6.73 -4.48
C LEU A 77 -0.12 -7.60 -3.82
N ARG A 78 1.10 -7.10 -3.61
CA ARG A 78 2.12 -7.84 -2.86
C ARG A 78 1.73 -8.12 -1.42
N LEU A 79 1.08 -7.19 -0.74
CA LEU A 79 0.56 -7.44 0.61
C LEU A 79 -0.50 -8.54 0.60
N LEU A 80 -1.41 -8.49 -0.38
CA LEU A 80 -2.41 -9.53 -0.61
C LEU A 80 -1.78 -10.89 -0.91
N GLU A 81 -0.74 -10.93 -1.74
CA GLU A 81 0.01 -12.16 -2.04
C GLU A 81 0.71 -12.72 -0.80
N GLN A 82 1.34 -11.88 0.03
CA GLN A 82 1.97 -12.32 1.27
C GLN A 82 0.96 -12.93 2.25
N ILE A 83 -0.21 -12.29 2.41
CA ILE A 83 -1.28 -12.81 3.26
C ILE A 83 -1.88 -14.09 2.66
N GLY A 84 -2.10 -14.13 1.34
CA GLY A 84 -2.70 -15.27 0.65
C GLY A 84 -1.79 -16.50 0.61
N HIS A 85 -0.48 -16.30 0.44
CA HIS A 85 0.50 -17.38 0.38
C HIS A 85 0.73 -18.02 1.76
N ASN A 86 0.75 -17.21 2.83
CA ASN A 86 0.94 -17.73 4.17
C ASN A 86 0.01 -17.03 5.17
N PRO A 87 -1.28 -17.43 5.21
CA PRO A 87 -2.28 -16.74 6.03
C PRO A 87 -2.08 -16.96 7.52
N THR A 88 -1.21 -17.85 7.97
CA THR A 88 -1.04 -18.06 9.42
C THR A 88 0.20 -17.36 9.95
N ASP A 89 1.24 -17.22 9.14
CA ASP A 89 2.56 -16.76 9.57
C ASP A 89 3.22 -15.96 8.44
N ASN A 90 3.10 -14.64 8.50
CA ASN A 90 3.74 -13.74 7.55
C ASN A 90 4.06 -12.39 8.23
N PRO A 91 5.13 -11.69 7.79
CA PRO A 91 5.57 -10.45 8.43
C PRO A 91 4.52 -9.33 8.38
N THR A 92 3.66 -9.34 7.37
CA THR A 92 2.57 -8.37 7.21
C THR A 92 1.52 -8.56 8.32
N ARG A 93 1.23 -9.81 8.73
CA ARG A 93 0.41 -10.14 9.90
C ARG A 93 1.00 -9.58 11.17
N ASP A 94 2.24 -9.93 11.46
CA ASP A 94 2.87 -9.61 12.73
C ASP A 94 2.96 -8.11 12.90
N ARG A 95 3.35 -7.39 11.85
CA ARG A 95 3.35 -5.93 11.84
C ARG A 95 1.94 -5.36 12.06
N ALA A 96 0.93 -5.87 11.36
CA ALA A 96 -0.44 -5.41 11.55
C ALA A 96 -0.97 -5.64 12.98
N ARG A 97 -0.62 -6.78 13.60
CA ARG A 97 -0.99 -7.09 14.99
C ARG A 97 -0.27 -6.18 15.98
N LEU A 98 1.02 -5.94 15.80
CA LEU A 98 1.80 -5.04 16.65
C LEU A 98 1.23 -3.61 16.61
N ILE A 99 0.93 -3.10 15.42
CA ILE A 99 0.31 -1.77 15.27
C ILE A 99 -1.06 -1.74 15.96
N MET A 100 -1.91 -2.75 15.74
CA MET A 100 -3.24 -2.79 16.34
C MET A 100 -3.16 -2.86 17.88
N ASN A 101 -2.25 -3.66 18.42
CA ASN A 101 -2.04 -3.75 19.87
C ASN A 101 -1.55 -2.42 20.44
N ASP A 102 -0.57 -1.76 19.81
CA ASP A 102 -0.08 -0.47 20.27
C ASP A 102 -1.16 0.63 20.24
N ILE A 103 -2.03 0.64 19.22
CA ILE A 103 -3.22 1.51 19.16
C ILE A 103 -4.12 1.29 20.39
N TYR A 104 -4.32 0.03 20.80
CA TYR A 104 -5.15 -0.32 21.95
C TYR A 104 -4.48 0.01 23.28
N GLU A 105 -3.21 -0.35 23.46
CA GLU A 105 -2.45 -0.09 24.68
C GLU A 105 -2.34 1.41 24.96
N ARG A 106 -2.16 2.22 23.91
CA ARG A 106 -2.14 3.69 24.01
C ARG A 106 -3.53 4.32 24.12
N GLY A 107 -4.61 3.53 24.01
CA GLY A 107 -5.98 4.03 24.06
C GLY A 107 -6.31 5.02 22.94
N VAL A 108 -5.71 4.86 21.76
CA VAL A 108 -5.90 5.80 20.64
C VAL A 108 -7.35 5.75 20.17
N LYS A 109 -7.98 6.93 20.16
CA LYS A 109 -9.35 7.11 19.71
C LYS A 109 -9.41 7.27 18.20
N ASP A 110 -10.54 6.92 17.60
CA ASP A 110 -10.73 6.98 16.14
C ASP A 110 -10.41 8.35 15.55
N ARG A 111 -10.75 9.43 16.26
CA ARG A 111 -10.46 10.83 15.85
C ARG A 111 -8.98 11.17 15.81
N ASP A 112 -8.15 10.44 16.55
CA ASP A 112 -6.73 10.70 16.73
C ASP A 112 -5.87 9.81 15.81
N LEU A 113 -6.48 8.82 15.12
CA LEU A 113 -5.79 7.87 14.25
C LEU A 113 -5.05 8.50 13.08
N ALA A 114 -5.56 9.61 12.53
CA ALA A 114 -4.90 10.30 11.42
C ALA A 114 -3.51 10.85 11.81
N ARG A 115 -3.30 11.13 13.11
CA ARG A 115 -2.03 11.62 13.66
C ARG A 115 -1.19 10.51 14.28
N TYR A 116 -1.75 9.30 14.37
CA TYR A 116 -1.08 8.17 14.96
C TYR A 116 -0.01 7.63 14.00
N SER A 117 1.20 7.47 14.51
CA SER A 117 2.31 6.83 13.80
C SER A 117 2.82 5.68 14.66
N PHE A 118 3.09 4.55 14.02
CA PHE A 118 3.73 3.41 14.68
C PHE A 118 5.25 3.57 14.62
N PRO A 119 5.98 3.48 15.75
CA PRO A 119 7.43 3.54 15.74
C PRO A 119 8.00 2.37 14.94
N GLU A 120 9.01 2.65 14.10
CA GLU A 120 9.72 1.62 13.31
C GLU A 120 10.66 0.76 14.15
#